data_AF-A0AAE1MHU7-F1
#
_entry.id   AF-A0AAE1MHU7-F1
#
_cell.length_a   1.000
_cell.length_b   1.000
_cell.length_c   1.000
_cell.angle_alpha   90.00
_cell.angle_beta   90.00
_cell.angle_gamma   90.00
#
_symmetry.space_group_name_H-M   'P 1'
#
loop_
_entity.id
_entity.type
_entity.pdbx_description
1 polymer ?
#
loop_
_entity_poly.entity_id
_entity_poly.type
_entity_poly.pdbx_seq_one_letter_code
_entity_poly.pdbx_strand_id
1 'polypeptide(L)'
;MIQNYFFSSSFFFFVFLYSLTRFITQCSSVNPNFEACSHTTCGNQTIKYPFYIEGRQRSFCGYPGFGLICSDNGFPMLNISNYKYVIHEISYPTQSIRVSEAVISPPNATSSSSSCAIPRIYNITLDGTRFSFASNQSDLFLLFGCNLGLLPRNFRKYSVGCSAENETISVLGMPEDGGDLRYASEKCNGSLVVQTRIGNETKGGEINGDVVRRGIVLNWVVAICSLCEETGGKCGFDTNQTAYSFKCYCPDRDHALRCDPPVPD
;
A
#
# COMPACT_ATOMS: atom_id res chain seq x y z
N MET A 1 -19.23 -9.27 76.20
CA MET A 1 -17.87 -9.05 75.63
C MET A 1 -17.64 -9.73 74.28
N ILE A 2 -18.31 -10.84 73.95
CA ILE A 2 -18.10 -11.61 72.69
C ILE A 2 -18.79 -10.95 71.46
N GLN A 3 -19.88 -10.22 71.67
CA GLN A 3 -20.66 -9.59 70.58
C GLN A 3 -19.94 -8.40 69.90
N ASN A 4 -19.08 -7.69 70.65
CA ASN A 4 -18.27 -6.59 70.12
C ASN A 4 -17.08 -7.08 69.27
N TYR A 5 -16.59 -8.30 69.51
CA TYR A 5 -15.51 -8.92 68.72
C TYR A 5 -16.03 -9.36 67.33
N PHE A 6 -17.25 -9.88 67.25
CA PHE A 6 -17.87 -10.28 65.98
C PHE A 6 -18.12 -9.08 65.05
N PHE A 7 -18.58 -7.95 65.60
CA PHE A 7 -18.83 -6.73 64.84
C PHE A 7 -17.52 -6.12 64.30
N SER A 8 -16.46 -6.17 65.11
CA SER A 8 -15.12 -5.71 64.72
C SER A 8 -14.52 -6.58 63.60
N SER A 9 -14.61 -7.90 63.70
CA SER A 9 -14.12 -8.83 62.67
C SER A 9 -14.83 -8.66 61.32
N SER A 10 -16.15 -8.43 61.33
CA SER A 10 -16.91 -8.21 60.10
C SER A 10 -16.55 -6.89 59.43
N PHE A 11 -16.30 -5.82 60.20
CA PHE A 11 -15.89 -4.53 59.68
C PHE A 11 -14.53 -4.59 58.97
N PHE A 12 -13.53 -5.25 59.58
CA PHE A 12 -12.23 -5.44 58.95
C PHE A 12 -12.30 -6.27 57.66
N PHE A 13 -13.19 -7.26 57.60
CA PHE A 13 -13.42 -8.04 56.38
C PHE A 13 -14.01 -7.19 55.25
N PHE A 14 -14.98 -6.31 55.53
CA PHE A 14 -15.53 -5.39 54.53
C PHE A 14 -14.53 -4.32 54.08
N VAL A 15 -13.70 -3.79 54.99
CA VAL A 15 -12.62 -2.86 54.64
C VAL A 15 -11.56 -3.57 53.79
N PHE A 16 -11.21 -4.81 54.11
CA PHE A 16 -10.28 -5.62 53.33
C PHE A 16 -10.84 -5.92 51.93
N LEU A 17 -12.10 -6.37 51.83
CA LEU A 17 -12.77 -6.56 50.54
C LEU A 17 -12.85 -5.26 49.73
N TYR A 18 -13.17 -4.13 50.35
CA TYR A 18 -13.19 -2.83 49.68
C TYR A 18 -11.77 -2.44 49.21
N SER A 19 -10.75 -2.66 50.02
CA SER A 19 -9.35 -2.41 49.62
C SER A 19 -8.86 -3.35 48.52
N LEU A 20 -9.29 -4.62 48.51
CA LEU A 20 -9.03 -5.57 47.44
C LEU A 20 -9.75 -5.16 46.15
N THR A 21 -11.00 -4.69 46.22
CA THR A 21 -11.69 -4.15 45.03
C THR A 21 -10.97 -2.92 44.47
N ARG A 22 -10.41 -2.06 45.34
CA ARG A 22 -9.58 -0.91 44.95
C ARG A 22 -8.22 -1.34 44.35
N PHE A 23 -7.61 -2.40 44.86
CA PHE A 23 -6.37 -2.97 44.34
C PHE A 23 -6.56 -3.67 42.98
N ILE A 24 -7.68 -4.38 42.79
CA ILE A 24 -7.99 -5.05 41.52
C ILE A 24 -8.30 -4.01 40.42
N THR A 25 -8.84 -2.83 40.77
CA THR A 25 -9.04 -1.73 39.81
C THR A 25 -7.76 -1.05 39.32
N GLN A 26 -6.58 -1.48 39.78
CA GLN A 26 -5.29 -0.97 39.30
C GLN A 26 -4.53 -2.00 38.44
N CYS A 27 -5.25 -2.82 37.66
CA CYS A 27 -4.68 -3.32 36.42
C CYS A 27 -4.84 -2.21 35.39
N SER A 28 -3.75 -1.53 35.02
CA SER A 28 -3.78 -0.62 33.87
C SER A 28 -4.21 -1.42 32.65
N SER A 29 -5.47 -1.26 32.23
CA SER A 29 -5.93 -1.85 30.98
C SER A 29 -5.11 -1.22 29.87
N VAL A 30 -4.45 -2.05 29.06
CA VAL A 30 -3.74 -1.56 27.88
C VAL A 30 -4.75 -0.84 27.00
N ASN A 31 -4.35 0.30 26.46
CA ASN A 31 -5.16 1.09 25.55
C ASN A 31 -5.70 0.22 24.39
N PRO A 32 -7.03 0.10 24.22
CA PRO A 32 -7.61 -0.74 23.16
C PRO A 32 -7.20 -0.35 21.74
N ASN A 33 -6.95 0.94 21.47
CA ASN A 33 -6.50 1.41 20.17
C ASN A 33 -5.08 0.92 19.86
N PHE A 34 -4.22 0.89 20.88
CA PHE A 34 -2.87 0.33 20.78
C PHE A 34 -2.92 -1.17 20.50
N GLU A 35 -3.80 -1.92 21.17
CA GLU A 35 -3.94 -3.36 20.90
C GLU A 35 -4.46 -3.62 19.48
N ALA A 36 -5.43 -2.84 19.02
CA ALA A 36 -6.06 -2.97 17.73
C ALA A 36 -5.12 -2.73 16.53
N CYS A 37 -4.17 -1.80 16.64
CA CYS A 37 -3.32 -1.38 15.52
C CYS A 37 -2.02 -2.15 15.37
N SER A 38 -2.05 -3.45 15.68
CA SER A 38 -0.91 -4.34 15.49
C SER A 38 -0.60 -4.55 14.00
N HIS A 39 0.68 -4.72 13.68
CA HIS A 39 1.12 -5.04 12.31
C HIS A 39 0.51 -6.36 11.85
N THR A 40 0.23 -6.45 10.56
CA THR A 40 -0.30 -7.67 9.94
C THR A 40 0.49 -7.97 8.66
N THR A 41 0.23 -9.11 8.05
CA THR A 41 0.80 -9.48 6.76
C THR A 41 -0.29 -9.73 5.72
N CYS A 42 0.08 -9.48 4.46
CA CYS A 42 -0.65 -9.92 3.28
C CYS A 42 0.38 -10.57 2.33
N GLY A 43 0.33 -11.90 2.21
CA GLY A 43 1.39 -12.66 1.55
C GLY A 43 2.75 -12.45 2.23
N ASN A 44 3.74 -11.99 1.46
CA ASN A 44 5.08 -11.68 1.93
C ASN A 44 5.27 -10.22 2.40
N GLN A 45 4.23 -9.38 2.29
CA GLN A 45 4.31 -7.97 2.67
C GLN A 45 3.85 -7.74 4.11
N THR A 46 4.65 -7.00 4.87
CA THR A 46 4.24 -6.51 6.20
C THR A 46 3.48 -5.19 6.04
N ILE A 47 2.25 -5.16 6.56
CA ILE A 47 1.34 -4.02 6.48
C ILE A 47 1.36 -3.27 7.81
N LYS A 48 1.75 -2.00 7.73
CA LYS A 48 1.87 -1.02 8.82
C LYS A 48 1.35 0.33 8.34
N TYR A 49 1.09 1.23 9.28
CA TYR A 49 0.75 2.62 8.97
C TYR A 49 1.72 3.22 7.93
N PRO A 50 1.23 3.92 6.89
CA PRO A 50 -0.15 4.39 6.69
C PRO A 50 -1.13 3.33 6.15
N PHE A 51 -0.63 2.18 5.72
CA PHE A 51 -1.45 1.13 5.11
C PHE A 51 -2.18 0.30 6.16
N TYR A 52 -3.36 -0.17 5.81
CA TYR A 52 -4.13 -1.10 6.63
C TYR A 52 -5.00 -1.99 5.74
N ILE A 53 -5.31 -3.20 6.19
CA ILE A 53 -6.17 -4.12 5.45
C ILE A 53 -7.64 -3.86 5.81
N GLU A 54 -8.45 -3.47 4.83
CA GLU A 54 -9.89 -3.25 5.00
C GLU A 54 -10.58 -4.55 5.42
N GLY A 55 -11.52 -4.45 6.38
CA GLY A 55 -12.24 -5.61 6.92
C GLY A 55 -11.44 -6.50 7.87
N ARG A 56 -10.10 -6.33 7.97
CA ARG A 56 -9.24 -7.08 8.90
C ARG A 56 -8.66 -6.22 10.00
N GLN A 57 -8.19 -5.02 9.68
CA GLN A 57 -7.73 -4.03 10.66
C GLN A 57 -8.79 -2.96 10.87
N ARG A 58 -8.75 -2.29 12.03
CA ARG A 58 -9.60 -1.10 12.26
C ARG A 58 -9.13 0.02 11.33
N SER A 59 -10.08 0.76 10.75
CA SER A 59 -9.78 1.85 9.80
C SER A 59 -8.91 2.95 10.41
N PHE A 60 -9.04 3.20 11.71
CA PHE A 60 -8.22 4.15 12.45
C PHE A 60 -6.75 3.73 12.59
N CYS A 61 -6.36 2.51 12.19
CA CYS A 61 -4.96 2.07 12.21
C CYS A 61 -4.15 2.50 10.99
N GLY A 62 -4.79 3.14 10.01
CA GLY A 62 -4.13 3.64 8.81
C GLY A 62 -4.63 5.01 8.41
N TYR A 63 -4.02 5.56 7.37
CA TYR A 63 -4.38 6.88 6.85
C TYR A 63 -5.55 6.75 5.85
N PRO A 64 -6.52 7.67 5.85
CA PRO A 64 -7.62 7.67 4.88
C PRO A 64 -7.13 7.60 3.42
N GLY A 65 -7.64 6.64 2.64
CA GLY A 65 -7.21 6.40 1.26
C GLY A 65 -5.98 5.49 1.09
N PHE A 66 -5.48 4.90 2.18
CA PHE A 66 -4.42 3.87 2.18
C PHE A 66 -4.95 2.47 2.55
N GLY A 67 -6.28 2.28 2.49
CA GLY A 67 -6.93 0.99 2.68
C GLY A 67 -6.52 0.01 1.59
N LEU A 68 -6.06 -1.17 2.00
CA LEU A 68 -5.63 -2.26 1.14
C LEU A 68 -6.65 -3.38 1.16
N ILE A 69 -6.80 -4.04 0.01
CA ILE A 69 -7.49 -5.33 -0.11
C ILE A 69 -6.41 -6.40 -0.19
N CYS A 70 -6.48 -7.41 0.67
CA CYS A 70 -5.61 -8.58 0.54
C CYS A 70 -6.34 -9.62 -0.31
N SER A 71 -5.81 -9.92 -1.50
CA SER A 71 -6.39 -10.95 -2.36
C SER A 71 -6.16 -12.36 -1.80
N ASP A 72 -6.98 -13.32 -2.22
CA ASP A 72 -6.86 -14.73 -1.79
C ASP A 72 -5.52 -15.35 -2.16
N ASN A 73 -4.89 -14.85 -3.23
CA ASN A 73 -3.55 -15.24 -3.67
C ASN A 73 -2.42 -14.58 -2.87
N GLY A 74 -2.75 -13.81 -1.82
CA GLY A 74 -1.79 -13.17 -0.93
C GLY A 74 -1.17 -11.88 -1.47
N PHE A 75 -1.71 -11.30 -2.54
CA PHE A 75 -1.23 -10.02 -3.07
C PHE A 75 -2.00 -8.84 -2.47
N PRO A 76 -1.33 -7.84 -1.86
CA PRO A 76 -1.96 -6.61 -1.44
C PRO A 76 -2.34 -5.75 -2.65
N MET A 77 -3.53 -5.20 -2.63
CA MET A 77 -4.08 -4.36 -3.69
C MET A 77 -4.51 -3.00 -3.14
N LEU A 78 -4.16 -1.95 -3.85
CA LEU A 78 -4.55 -0.57 -3.55
C LEU A 78 -5.46 -0.03 -4.65
N ASN A 79 -6.49 0.71 -4.26
CA ASN A 79 -7.35 1.40 -5.20
C ASN A 79 -6.82 2.82 -5.48
N ILE A 80 -6.51 3.13 -6.73
CA ILE A 80 -6.09 4.46 -7.17
C ILE A 80 -6.98 4.85 -8.35
N SER A 81 -7.70 5.97 -8.22
CA SER A 81 -8.56 6.51 -9.28
C SER A 81 -9.56 5.49 -9.86
N ASN A 82 -10.13 4.65 -8.99
CA ASN A 82 -11.09 3.56 -9.27
C ASN A 82 -10.50 2.28 -9.89
N TYR A 83 -9.18 2.20 -10.05
CA TYR A 83 -8.49 1.01 -10.54
C TYR A 83 -7.72 0.31 -9.44
N LYS A 84 -7.67 -1.03 -9.52
CA LYS A 84 -6.94 -1.86 -8.57
C LYS A 84 -5.52 -2.09 -9.06
N TYR A 85 -4.57 -1.71 -8.22
CA TYR A 85 -3.15 -1.94 -8.44
C TYR A 85 -2.63 -2.97 -7.46
N VAL A 86 -1.90 -3.96 -7.95
CA VAL A 86 -1.16 -4.91 -7.12
C VAL A 86 0.10 -4.22 -6.62
N ILE A 87 0.32 -4.28 -5.31
CA ILE A 87 1.55 -3.84 -4.68
C ILE A 87 2.53 -5.01 -4.66
N HIS A 88 3.68 -4.82 -5.33
CA HIS A 88 4.78 -5.78 -5.36
C HIS A 88 5.76 -5.57 -4.21
N GLU A 89 5.91 -4.32 -3.78
CA GLU A 89 6.88 -3.94 -2.75
C GLU A 89 6.41 -2.70 -2.00
N ILE A 90 6.61 -2.70 -0.67
CA ILE A 90 6.38 -1.54 0.20
C ILE A 90 7.70 -1.21 0.89
N SER A 91 8.25 -0.03 0.60
CA SER A 91 9.45 0.49 1.28
C SER A 91 9.06 1.63 2.21
N TYR A 92 8.92 1.32 3.50
CA TYR A 92 8.66 2.32 4.54
C TYR A 92 9.78 3.36 4.71
N PRO A 93 11.08 3.00 4.66
CA PRO A 93 12.17 3.98 4.80
C PRO A 93 12.17 5.06 3.71
N THR A 94 11.85 4.68 2.47
CA THR A 94 11.80 5.62 1.33
C THR A 94 10.40 6.16 1.06
N GLN A 95 9.41 5.75 1.86
CA GLN A 95 8.00 6.06 1.65
C GLN A 95 7.52 5.82 0.21
N SER A 96 7.86 4.66 -0.36
CA SER A 96 7.54 4.32 -1.75
C SER A 96 6.97 2.92 -1.93
N ILE A 97 5.94 2.77 -2.76
CA ILE A 97 5.37 1.50 -3.18
C ILE A 97 5.67 1.22 -4.64
N ARG A 98 5.96 -0.04 -4.96
CA ARG A 98 6.02 -0.52 -6.34
C ARG A 98 4.71 -1.19 -6.71
N VAL A 99 4.06 -0.71 -7.76
CA VAL A 99 2.75 -1.19 -8.17
C VAL A 99 2.68 -1.53 -9.65
N SER A 100 1.86 -2.52 -10.00
CA SER A 100 1.40 -2.75 -11.36
C SER A 100 -0.11 -2.85 -11.37
N GLU A 101 -0.72 -2.65 -12.54
CA GLU A 101 -2.14 -2.95 -12.67
C GLU A 101 -2.39 -4.44 -12.37
N ALA A 102 -3.52 -4.71 -11.70
CA ALA A 102 -3.93 -6.09 -11.43
C ALA A 102 -4.28 -6.76 -12.76
N VAL A 103 -3.42 -7.68 -13.23
CA VAL A 103 -3.76 -8.54 -14.36
C VAL A 103 -4.87 -9.49 -13.89
N ILE A 104 -6.12 -9.16 -14.20
CA ILE A 104 -7.23 -10.11 -14.06
C ILE A 104 -7.02 -11.15 -15.15
N SER A 105 -6.21 -12.16 -14.84
CA SER A 105 -6.07 -13.33 -15.70
C SER A 105 -7.44 -14.01 -15.71
N PRO A 106 -8.04 -14.29 -16.89
CA PRO A 106 -9.20 -15.15 -16.93
C PRO A 106 -8.84 -16.51 -16.29
N PRO A 107 -9.77 -17.20 -15.63
CA PRO A 107 -9.52 -18.43 -14.88
C PRO A 107 -8.94 -19.60 -15.72
N ASN A 108 -8.83 -19.45 -17.03
CA ASN A 108 -8.34 -20.46 -17.97
C ASN A 108 -6.96 -20.15 -18.58
N ALA A 109 -6.22 -19.15 -18.08
CA ALA A 109 -4.83 -18.94 -18.50
C ALA A 109 -3.94 -20.05 -17.94
N THR A 110 -3.81 -21.13 -18.71
CA THR A 110 -2.89 -22.23 -18.43
C THR A 110 -1.48 -21.67 -18.29
N SER A 111 -0.87 -22.00 -17.15
CA SER A 111 0.53 -21.79 -16.80
C SER A 111 1.45 -22.56 -17.74
N SER A 112 1.55 -22.11 -18.99
CA SER A 112 2.47 -22.62 -20.00
C SER A 112 3.03 -21.48 -20.85
N SER A 113 4.11 -20.88 -20.36
CA SER A 113 5.25 -20.40 -21.16
C SER A 113 4.97 -19.56 -22.42
N SER A 114 4.62 -18.28 -22.23
CA SER A 114 5.08 -17.18 -23.11
C SER A 114 4.84 -15.82 -22.43
N SER A 115 5.90 -15.35 -21.78
CA SER A 115 6.02 -14.06 -21.09
C SER A 115 5.95 -12.83 -22.02
N CYS A 116 4.95 -12.76 -22.92
CA CYS A 116 4.71 -11.58 -23.77
C CYS A 116 3.50 -10.75 -23.36
N ALA A 117 2.57 -11.26 -22.55
CA ALA A 117 1.33 -10.56 -22.24
C ALA A 117 1.53 -9.27 -21.42
N ILE A 118 1.12 -8.15 -22.00
CA ILE A 118 1.05 -6.83 -21.38
C ILE A 118 -0.44 -6.52 -21.15
N PRO A 119 -0.87 -6.28 -19.90
CA PRO A 119 -2.25 -5.89 -19.63
C PRO A 119 -2.56 -4.56 -20.32
N ARG A 120 -3.84 -4.29 -20.62
CA ARG A 120 -4.24 -2.92 -20.90
C ARG A 120 -3.96 -2.11 -19.63
N ILE A 121 -3.04 -1.16 -19.74
CA ILE A 121 -2.73 -0.26 -18.66
C ILE A 121 -3.65 0.96 -18.81
N TYR A 122 -4.21 1.50 -17.74
CA TYR A 122 -4.89 2.80 -17.79
C TYR A 122 -3.96 3.92 -17.34
N ASN A 123 -4.14 5.12 -17.88
CA ASN A 123 -3.42 6.30 -17.42
C ASN A 123 -3.74 6.53 -15.94
N ILE A 124 -2.73 6.37 -15.10
CA ILE A 124 -2.87 6.58 -13.66
C ILE A 124 -2.87 8.08 -13.37
N THR A 125 -4.04 8.61 -13.05
CA THR A 125 -4.18 9.98 -12.57
C THR A 125 -3.98 9.97 -11.05
N LEU A 126 -2.97 10.69 -10.57
CA LEU A 126 -2.75 10.90 -9.14
C LEU A 126 -3.28 12.28 -8.75
N ASP A 127 -3.93 12.38 -7.60
CA ASP A 127 -4.40 13.66 -7.06
C ASP A 127 -3.25 14.54 -6.50
N GLY A 128 -2.04 13.99 -6.42
CA GLY A 128 -0.84 14.67 -5.91
C GLY A 128 -0.84 14.89 -4.39
N THR A 129 -1.90 14.49 -3.69
CA THR A 129 -2.04 14.71 -2.24
C THR A 129 -1.52 13.54 -1.42
N ARG A 130 -1.84 12.31 -1.82
CA ARG A 130 -1.42 11.08 -1.13
C ARG A 130 -0.28 10.37 -1.81
N PHE A 131 -0.28 10.39 -3.15
CA PHE A 131 0.70 9.70 -3.98
C PHE A 131 1.26 10.63 -5.05
N SER A 132 2.54 10.45 -5.35
CA SER A 132 3.24 11.07 -6.47
C SER A 132 4.14 10.05 -7.15
N PHE A 133 4.50 10.28 -8.41
CA PHE A 133 5.46 9.41 -9.09
C PHE A 133 6.86 9.62 -8.54
N ALA A 134 7.65 8.55 -8.46
CA ALA A 134 9.07 8.66 -8.14
C ALA A 134 9.84 9.40 -9.26
N SER A 135 10.86 10.18 -8.88
CA SER A 135 11.60 11.06 -9.80
C SER A 135 12.55 10.32 -10.75
N ASN A 136 12.93 9.09 -10.44
CA ASN A 136 13.85 8.26 -11.23
C ASN A 136 13.12 7.40 -12.28
N GLN A 137 12.03 7.91 -12.83
CA GLN A 137 11.26 7.25 -13.86
C GLN A 137 11.01 8.13 -15.07
N SER A 138 10.99 7.53 -16.26
CA SER A 138 10.69 8.21 -17.53
C SER A 138 9.35 7.76 -18.08
N ASP A 139 8.70 8.66 -18.81
CA ASP A 139 7.45 8.36 -19.51
C ASP A 139 7.69 7.33 -20.62
N LEU A 140 6.81 6.34 -20.67
CA LEU A 140 6.78 5.29 -21.67
C LEU A 140 5.37 5.21 -22.27
N PHE A 141 5.30 5.26 -23.58
CA PHE A 141 4.07 5.13 -24.33
C PHE A 141 3.93 3.70 -24.84
N LEU A 142 2.89 3.02 -24.39
CA LEU A 142 2.53 1.70 -24.88
C LEU A 142 1.59 1.85 -26.08
N LEU A 143 2.02 1.33 -27.23
CA LEU A 143 1.24 1.28 -28.47
C LEU A 143 0.80 -0.16 -28.69
N PHE A 144 -0.50 -0.41 -28.59
CA PHE A 144 -1.10 -1.70 -28.92
C PHE A 144 -1.36 -1.81 -30.43
N GLY A 145 -1.73 -2.99 -30.96
CA GLY A 145 -2.23 -3.09 -32.34
C GLY A 145 -1.19 -2.88 -33.45
N CYS A 146 0.09 -2.89 -33.13
CA CYS A 146 1.13 -2.61 -34.11
C CYS A 146 1.31 -3.77 -35.09
N ASN A 147 1.42 -3.47 -36.38
CA ASN A 147 1.84 -4.46 -37.38
C ASN A 147 3.36 -4.35 -37.59
N LEU A 148 4.12 -5.24 -36.94
CA LEU A 148 5.59 -5.26 -37.00
C LEU A 148 6.16 -5.49 -38.41
N GLY A 149 5.34 -6.01 -39.34
CA GLY A 149 5.73 -6.17 -40.75
C GLY A 149 5.73 -4.85 -41.53
N LEU A 150 4.94 -3.86 -41.09
CA LEU A 150 4.82 -2.54 -41.72
C LEU A 150 5.80 -1.50 -41.13
N LEU A 151 6.42 -1.82 -40.00
CA LEU A 151 7.36 -0.94 -39.32
C LEU A 151 8.80 -1.18 -39.78
N PRO A 152 9.63 -0.12 -39.86
CA PRO A 152 11.06 -0.26 -40.11
C PRO A 152 11.73 -1.18 -39.09
N ARG A 153 12.78 -1.92 -39.50
CA ARG A 153 13.42 -2.96 -38.67
C ARG A 153 13.93 -2.44 -37.32
N ASN A 154 14.34 -1.16 -37.24
CA ASN A 154 14.79 -0.52 -36.01
C ASN A 154 13.68 -0.38 -34.94
N PHE A 155 12.40 -0.50 -35.29
CA PHE A 155 11.30 -0.46 -34.31
C PHE A 155 11.12 -1.78 -33.55
N ARG A 156 11.71 -2.88 -34.03
CA ARG A 156 11.62 -4.18 -33.35
C ARG A 156 12.23 -4.15 -31.95
N LYS A 157 13.23 -3.29 -31.71
CA LYS A 157 13.85 -3.07 -30.39
C LYS A 157 12.89 -2.47 -29.35
N TYR A 158 11.79 -1.86 -29.80
CA TYR A 158 10.74 -1.32 -28.92
C TYR A 158 9.63 -2.34 -28.65
N SER A 159 9.73 -3.57 -29.18
CA SER A 159 8.74 -4.60 -28.92
C SER A 159 8.84 -5.06 -27.46
N VAL A 160 7.78 -4.79 -26.70
CA VAL A 160 7.69 -5.15 -25.29
C VAL A 160 6.83 -6.41 -25.07
N GLY A 161 6.11 -6.85 -26.10
CA GLY A 161 5.36 -8.11 -26.06
C GLY A 161 4.10 -8.08 -26.89
N CYS A 162 3.05 -8.67 -26.33
CA CYS A 162 1.74 -8.90 -26.91
C CYS A 162 0.63 -8.46 -25.94
N SER A 163 -0.61 -8.25 -26.41
CA SER A 163 -1.73 -7.89 -25.53
C SER A 163 -2.18 -9.08 -24.69
N ALA A 164 -2.45 -8.86 -23.41
CA ALA A 164 -3.03 -9.89 -22.53
C ALA A 164 -4.44 -10.33 -22.95
N GLU A 165 -5.17 -9.51 -23.70
CA GLU A 165 -6.51 -9.86 -24.22
C GLU A 165 -6.44 -10.71 -25.49
N ASN A 166 -5.40 -10.50 -26.30
CA ASN A 166 -5.18 -11.21 -27.55
C ASN A 166 -3.69 -11.20 -27.89
N GLU A 167 -3.05 -12.35 -27.73
CA GLU A 167 -1.61 -12.53 -27.91
C GLU A 167 -1.14 -12.28 -29.36
N THR A 168 -2.04 -12.25 -30.35
CA THR A 168 -1.67 -11.89 -31.73
C THR A 168 -1.42 -10.38 -31.89
N ILE A 169 -1.87 -9.57 -30.94
CA ILE A 169 -1.74 -8.12 -30.95
C ILE A 169 -0.39 -7.74 -30.36
N SER A 170 0.53 -7.22 -31.17
CA SER A 170 1.82 -6.76 -30.67
C SER A 170 1.73 -5.43 -29.91
N VAL A 171 2.65 -5.25 -28.96
CA VAL A 171 2.77 -4.04 -28.14
C VAL A 171 4.17 -3.47 -28.27
N LEU A 172 4.26 -2.18 -28.56
CA LEU A 172 5.51 -1.41 -28.55
C LEU A 172 5.56 -0.50 -27.33
N GLY A 173 6.73 -0.41 -26.68
CA GLY A 173 7.02 0.56 -25.63
C GLY A 173 7.99 1.60 -26.17
N MET A 174 7.52 2.83 -26.31
CA MET A 174 8.27 3.91 -26.93
C MET A 174 8.50 5.06 -25.95
N PRO A 175 9.73 5.60 -25.87
CA PRO A 175 9.98 6.83 -25.12
C PRO A 175 9.34 8.04 -25.82
N GLU A 176 9.29 9.16 -25.13
CA GLU A 176 8.68 10.41 -25.63
C GLU A 176 9.46 11.07 -26.79
N ASP A 177 10.68 10.65 -27.11
CA ASP A 177 11.57 11.39 -28.00
C ASP A 177 10.99 11.61 -29.42
N GLY A 178 10.86 12.90 -29.76
CA GLY A 178 9.79 13.48 -30.60
C GLY A 178 9.81 13.23 -32.12
N GLY A 179 10.22 12.05 -32.59
CA GLY A 179 10.13 11.66 -34.00
C GLY A 179 9.48 10.30 -34.23
N ASP A 180 9.95 9.28 -33.52
CA ASP A 180 9.59 7.89 -33.78
C ASP A 180 8.20 7.53 -33.22
N LEU A 181 7.78 8.15 -32.11
CA LEU A 181 6.52 7.85 -31.42
C LEU A 181 5.28 8.16 -32.30
N ARG A 182 5.23 9.35 -32.90
CA ARG A 182 4.10 9.75 -33.77
C ARG A 182 4.00 8.84 -34.98
N TYR A 183 5.14 8.55 -35.62
CA TYR A 183 5.21 7.65 -36.76
C TYR A 183 4.72 6.24 -36.40
N ALA A 184 5.18 5.68 -35.29
CA ALA A 184 4.72 4.37 -34.84
C ALA A 184 3.23 4.37 -34.51
N SER A 185 2.74 5.40 -33.81
CA SER A 185 1.32 5.53 -33.44
C SER A 185 0.39 5.48 -34.66
N GLU A 186 0.73 6.19 -35.74
CA GLU A 186 0.01 6.13 -37.02
C GLU A 186 0.00 4.72 -37.62
N LYS A 187 1.13 4.00 -37.55
CA LYS A 187 1.27 2.63 -38.07
C LYS A 187 0.67 1.56 -37.18
N CYS A 188 0.46 1.86 -35.90
CA CYS A 188 -0.29 1.04 -34.96
C CYS A 188 -1.81 1.32 -35.01
N ASN A 189 -2.29 1.94 -36.10
CA ASN A 189 -3.70 2.15 -36.42
C ASN A 189 -4.49 2.91 -35.33
N GLY A 190 -3.88 3.91 -34.70
CA GLY A 190 -4.53 4.74 -33.69
C GLY A 190 -4.84 4.01 -32.37
N SER A 191 -4.15 2.89 -32.12
CA SER A 191 -4.34 2.10 -30.91
C SER A 191 -4.04 2.90 -29.65
N LEU A 192 -4.77 2.57 -28.58
CA LEU A 192 -4.69 3.18 -27.26
C LEU A 192 -3.24 3.45 -26.86
N VAL A 193 -2.90 4.73 -26.77
CA VAL A 193 -1.61 5.19 -26.25
C VAL A 193 -1.76 5.27 -24.74
N VAL A 194 -1.12 4.36 -24.02
CA VAL A 194 -1.09 4.43 -22.56
C VAL A 194 0.22 5.02 -22.11
N GLN A 195 0.14 6.07 -21.30
CA GLN A 195 1.30 6.62 -20.61
C GLN A 195 1.51 5.82 -19.32
N THR A 196 2.66 5.15 -19.24
CA THR A 196 3.17 4.58 -18.01
C THR A 196 4.55 5.16 -17.72
N ARG A 197 5.15 4.76 -16.60
CA ARG A 197 6.50 5.17 -16.22
C ARG A 197 7.40 3.97 -15.99
N ILE A 198 8.62 4.03 -16.48
CA ILE A 198 9.61 2.97 -16.24
C ILE A 198 10.79 3.53 -15.46
N GLY A 199 11.31 2.75 -14.52
CA GLY A 199 12.49 3.14 -13.76
C GLY A 199 13.73 3.22 -14.66
N ASN A 200 14.61 4.18 -14.39
CA ASN A 200 15.84 4.42 -15.15
C ASN A 200 16.94 3.33 -14.96
N GLU A 201 16.62 2.24 -14.28
CA GLU A 201 17.53 1.14 -13.93
C GLU A 201 17.87 0.20 -15.11
N THR A 202 17.55 0.59 -16.35
CA THR A 202 17.85 -0.21 -17.54
C THR A 202 19.36 -0.18 -17.82
N LYS A 203 20.09 -1.15 -17.27
CA LYS A 203 21.45 -1.47 -17.71
C LYS A 203 21.41 -1.82 -19.21
N GLY A 204 21.74 -0.87 -20.07
CA GLY A 204 21.83 -1.05 -21.52
C GLY A 204 20.76 -0.35 -22.36
N GLY A 205 19.82 0.39 -21.76
CA GLY A 205 18.88 1.26 -22.49
C GLY A 205 17.83 0.55 -23.37
N GLU A 206 17.74 -0.79 -23.34
CA GLU A 206 16.75 -1.54 -24.11
C GLU A 206 15.45 -1.69 -23.31
N ILE A 207 14.35 -1.19 -23.87
CA ILE A 207 13.01 -1.28 -23.29
C ILE A 207 12.42 -2.63 -23.71
N ASN A 208 12.14 -3.51 -22.74
CA ASN A 208 11.55 -4.82 -22.99
C ASN A 208 10.30 -5.05 -22.13
N GLY A 209 9.62 -6.18 -22.33
CA GLY A 209 8.42 -6.53 -21.58
C GLY A 209 8.61 -6.65 -20.07
N ASP A 210 9.79 -7.04 -19.61
CA ASP A 210 10.08 -7.15 -18.18
C ASP A 210 10.10 -5.79 -17.51
N VAL A 211 10.65 -4.77 -18.18
CA VAL A 211 10.65 -3.39 -17.69
C VAL A 211 9.21 -2.90 -17.47
N VAL A 212 8.30 -3.19 -18.41
CA VAL A 212 6.89 -2.81 -18.30
C VAL A 212 6.20 -3.57 -17.17
N ARG A 213 6.43 -4.89 -17.06
CA ARG A 213 5.82 -5.75 -16.03
C ARG A 213 6.26 -5.42 -14.61
N ARG A 214 7.48 -4.89 -14.44
CA ARG A 214 7.94 -4.42 -13.13
C ARG A 214 7.05 -3.30 -12.58
N GLY A 215 6.28 -2.59 -13.41
CA GLY A 215 5.36 -1.56 -12.96
C GLY A 215 6.04 -0.26 -12.51
N ILE A 216 5.26 0.60 -11.88
CA ILE A 216 5.63 1.98 -11.52
C ILE A 216 5.96 2.09 -10.02
N VAL A 217 6.75 3.10 -9.65
CA VAL A 217 7.03 3.42 -8.25
C VAL A 217 6.27 4.69 -7.87
N LEU A 218 5.48 4.60 -6.80
CA LEU A 218 4.76 5.74 -6.25
C LEU A 218 5.33 6.09 -4.89
N ASN A 219 5.69 7.35 -4.69
CA ASN A 219 5.96 7.88 -3.37
C ASN A 219 4.64 8.22 -2.68
N TRP A 220 4.58 8.04 -1.37
CA TRP A 220 3.44 8.48 -0.58
C TRP A 220 3.83 9.58 0.40
N VAL A 221 2.87 10.46 0.70
CA VAL A 221 3.09 11.60 1.60
C VAL A 221 2.12 11.50 2.77
N VAL A 222 2.61 11.00 3.90
CA VAL A 222 1.88 10.97 5.17
C VAL A 222 2.79 11.38 6.33
N ALA A 223 2.19 11.72 7.47
CA ALA A 223 2.92 11.99 8.71
C ALA A 223 3.87 10.82 9.06
N ILE A 224 5.08 11.17 9.50
CA ILE A 224 6.13 10.22 9.84
C ILE A 224 5.77 9.52 11.15
N CYS A 225 5.77 8.18 11.13
CA CYS A 225 5.39 7.33 12.25
C CYS A 225 6.55 7.02 13.22
N SER A 226 7.79 7.31 12.83
CA SER A 226 8.99 6.83 13.54
C SER A 226 9.05 7.28 15.00
N LEU A 227 8.71 8.53 15.33
CA LEU A 227 8.79 9.02 16.71
C LEU A 227 7.81 8.29 17.65
N CYS A 228 6.65 7.89 17.12
CA CYS A 228 5.69 7.08 17.85
C CYS A 228 6.21 5.65 18.06
N GLU A 229 6.73 5.02 17.00
CA GLU A 229 7.26 3.65 17.09
C GLU A 229 8.49 3.55 18.00
N GLU A 230 9.39 4.54 17.96
CA GLU A 230 10.58 4.64 18.82
C GLU A 230 10.25 4.70 20.31
N THR A 231 9.08 5.27 20.64
CA THR A 231 8.58 5.36 22.02
C THR A 231 7.66 4.18 22.38
N GLY A 232 7.58 3.16 21.53
CA GLY A 232 6.79 1.95 21.77
C GLY A 232 5.31 2.07 21.42
N GLY A 233 4.91 3.14 20.72
CA GLY A 233 3.55 3.35 20.24
C GLY A 233 3.28 2.76 18.86
N LYS A 234 2.03 2.86 18.43
CA LYS A 234 1.56 2.47 17.09
C LYS A 234 0.81 3.63 16.46
N CYS A 235 1.14 3.94 15.22
CA CYS A 235 0.48 5.04 14.53
C CYS A 235 -0.91 4.68 14.04
N GLY A 236 -1.73 5.70 13.98
CA GLY A 236 -3.03 5.65 13.36
C GLY A 236 -3.59 7.03 13.21
N PHE A 237 -4.91 7.08 13.13
CA PHE A 237 -5.59 8.24 12.64
C PHE A 237 -6.99 8.34 13.24
N ASP A 238 -7.29 9.48 13.86
CA ASP A 238 -8.60 9.72 14.45
C ASP A 238 -9.63 10.00 13.34
N THR A 239 -10.65 9.14 13.28
CA THR A 239 -11.76 9.22 12.32
C THR A 239 -13.01 9.85 12.93
N ASN A 240 -13.00 10.13 14.25
CA ASN A 240 -14.16 10.62 14.99
C ASN A 240 -14.22 12.16 15.10
N GLN A 241 -13.17 12.88 14.69
CA GLN A 241 -13.12 14.35 14.72
C GLN A 241 -13.43 14.94 13.34
N THR A 242 -14.03 16.13 13.32
CA THR A 242 -14.26 16.93 12.10
C THR A 242 -12.99 17.26 11.32
N ALA A 243 -11.82 17.12 11.96
CA ALA A 243 -10.51 17.15 11.33
C ALA A 243 -9.80 15.80 11.52
N TYR A 244 -9.62 15.11 10.41
CA TYR A 244 -8.71 14.00 10.22
C TYR A 244 -7.33 14.31 10.87
N SER A 245 -6.98 13.64 11.97
CA SER A 245 -5.73 13.90 12.71
C SER A 245 -4.90 12.63 13.00
N PHE A 246 -3.59 12.74 12.82
CA PHE A 246 -2.63 11.69 13.20
C PHE A 246 -2.68 11.43 14.71
N LYS A 247 -2.53 10.16 15.10
CA LYS A 247 -2.46 9.71 16.48
C LYS A 247 -1.33 8.71 16.69
N CYS A 248 -0.72 8.79 17.85
CA CYS A 248 0.16 7.77 18.39
C CYS A 248 -0.60 7.01 19.48
N TYR A 249 -1.00 5.78 19.21
CA TYR A 249 -1.62 4.91 20.19
C TYR A 249 -0.53 4.32 21.07
N CYS A 250 -0.55 4.61 22.36
CA CYS A 250 0.42 4.12 23.34
C CYS A 250 -0.25 3.14 24.31
N PRO A 251 0.50 2.28 25.01
CA PRO A 251 -0.06 1.32 25.96
C PRO A 251 -0.94 1.94 27.05
N ASP A 252 -0.67 3.19 27.43
CA ASP A 252 -1.42 3.95 28.43
C ASP A 252 -2.63 4.70 27.82
N ARG A 253 -2.42 5.58 26.83
CA ARG A 253 -3.48 6.34 26.15
C ARG A 253 -3.04 6.85 24.77
N ASP A 254 -3.96 7.48 24.06
CA ASP A 254 -3.67 8.12 22.77
C ASP A 254 -2.89 9.42 22.97
N HIS A 255 -1.79 9.58 22.24
CA HIS A 255 -0.97 10.78 22.20
C HIS A 255 -0.95 11.41 20.82
N ALA A 256 -0.55 12.68 20.74
CA ALA A 256 -0.53 13.41 19.48
C ALA A 256 0.64 13.00 18.56
N LEU A 257 1.79 12.62 19.11
CA LEU A 257 3.00 12.38 18.32
C LEU A 257 3.81 11.16 18.77
N ARG A 258 3.97 10.97 20.08
CA ARG A 258 4.79 9.92 20.69
C ARG A 258 4.24 9.54 22.06
N CYS A 259 4.66 8.40 22.59
CA CYS A 259 4.37 8.04 23.97
C CYS A 259 5.26 8.86 24.90
N ASP A 260 4.64 9.55 25.85
CA ASP A 260 5.39 10.26 26.88
C ASP A 260 5.99 9.24 27.87
N PRO A 261 7.19 9.51 28.41
CA PRO A 261 7.72 8.69 29.49
C PRO A 261 6.75 8.70 30.67
N PRO A 262 6.60 7.58 31.40
CA PRO A 262 5.77 7.55 32.59
C PRO A 262 6.21 8.66 33.54
N VAL A 263 5.25 9.50 33.97
CA VAL A 263 5.52 10.55 34.95
C VAL A 263 5.99 9.85 36.23
N PRO A 264 7.18 10.17 36.77
CA PRO A 264 7.60 9.61 38.05
C PRO A 264 6.61 10.09 39.13
N ASP A 265 6.07 9.14 39.89
CA ASP A 265 5.28 9.39 41.10
C ASP A 265 6.10 10.13 42.17
#